data_AF-A0A671MG23-F1
#
_entry.id   AF-A0A671MG23-F1
#
_cell.length_a   1.000
_cell.length_b   1.000
_cell.length_c   1.000
_cell.angle_alpha   90.00
_cell.angle_beta   90.00
_cell.angle_gamma   90.00
#
_symmetry.space_group_name_H-M   'P 1'
#
loop_
_entity.id
_entity.type
_entity.pdbx_description
1 polymer ?
#
loop_
_entity_poly.entity_id
_entity_poly.type
_entity_poly.pdbx_seq_one_letter_code
_entity_poly.pdbx_strand_id
1 'polypeptide(L)'
;QWLGYYPEGWVKHLTQPLGQNSPIAGFTEGELKQVIGTLVDRKARRDAQQSKRTKRAKKRAKPCSLREVEVTVSQLGLGYVSDETIVFHYCSGKCTTSRKNYDLTLAFMKRSRLLTKYEKDKARHSPCCRPTAYEEDISFLDNFNKYHTIQEFSAKACGCV
;
A
#
# COMPACT_ATOMS: atom_id res chain seq x y z
N GLN A 1 -27.45 42.76 0.74
CA GLN A 1 -27.24 43.16 -0.67
C GLN A 1 -25.84 42.70 -1.08
N TRP A 2 -25.75 41.51 -1.68
CA TRP A 2 -24.54 41.04 -2.37
C TRP A 2 -25.02 40.39 -3.66
N LEU A 3 -24.68 41.05 -4.77
CA LEU A 3 -25.06 40.73 -6.13
C LEU A 3 -24.35 39.46 -6.58
N GLY A 4 -25.10 38.58 -7.23
CA GLY A 4 -24.59 37.39 -7.88
C GLY A 4 -23.84 37.72 -9.17
N TYR A 5 -22.96 36.79 -9.56
CA TYR A 5 -22.40 36.73 -10.90
C TYR A 5 -22.27 35.25 -11.29
N TYR A 6 -23.25 34.78 -12.06
CA TYR A 6 -23.19 33.52 -12.81
C TYR A 6 -22.96 33.89 -14.27
N PRO A 7 -21.93 33.34 -14.95
CA PRO A 7 -21.72 33.62 -16.37
C PRO A 7 -22.73 32.84 -17.24
N GLU A 8 -23.53 33.63 -17.95
CA GLU A 8 -24.43 33.30 -19.05
C GLU A 8 -23.69 32.75 -20.29
N GLY A 9 -24.39 31.90 -21.04
CA GLY A 9 -23.92 31.24 -22.26
C GLY A 9 -23.96 29.73 -22.04
N TRP A 10 -24.81 28.93 -22.68
CA TRP A 10 -25.16 28.93 -24.10
C TRP A 10 -26.60 28.42 -24.27
N VAL A 11 -27.55 29.32 -24.55
CA VAL A 11 -28.81 28.94 -25.19
C VAL A 11 -28.67 29.34 -26.65
N LYS A 12 -28.35 28.36 -27.51
CA LYS A 12 -28.41 28.53 -28.96
C LYS A 12 -29.45 27.57 -29.52
N HIS A 13 -30.61 28.16 -29.79
CA HIS A 13 -31.55 27.88 -30.87
C HIS A 13 -31.37 26.54 -31.60
N LEU A 14 -32.29 25.61 -31.34
CA LEU A 14 -32.61 24.49 -32.22
C LEU A 14 -33.87 24.87 -33.02
N THR A 15 -33.66 25.45 -34.20
CA THR A 15 -34.69 25.49 -35.23
C THR A 15 -34.06 25.38 -36.63
N GLN A 16 -34.60 24.41 -37.37
CA GLN A 16 -34.51 24.11 -38.81
C GLN A 16 -33.33 23.26 -39.32
N PRO A 17 -33.51 22.48 -40.42
CA PRO A 17 -34.73 21.87 -40.97
C PRO A 17 -34.58 20.34 -41.16
N LEU A 18 -35.71 19.64 -41.30
CA LEU A 18 -35.76 18.25 -41.76
C LEU A 18 -35.32 18.20 -43.23
N GLY A 19 -34.15 17.59 -43.48
CA GLY A 19 -33.56 17.43 -44.80
C GLY A 19 -32.75 16.14 -44.88
N GLN A 20 -33.47 15.05 -45.17
CA GLN A 20 -33.10 13.89 -46.00
C GLN A 20 -31.84 13.06 -45.67
N ASN A 21 -32.14 11.79 -45.39
CA ASN A 21 -31.38 10.58 -45.75
C ASN A 21 -30.02 10.35 -45.08
N SER A 22 -30.06 9.81 -43.87
CA SER A 22 -29.12 8.76 -43.47
C SER A 22 -29.89 7.45 -43.37
N PRO A 23 -29.48 6.36 -44.04
CA PRO A 23 -30.05 5.07 -43.74
C PRO A 23 -29.68 4.78 -42.29
N ILE A 24 -30.68 4.74 -41.41
CA ILE A 24 -30.54 4.01 -40.16
C ILE A 24 -30.36 2.58 -40.63
N ALA A 25 -29.11 2.13 -40.74
CA ALA A 25 -28.81 0.72 -40.93
C ALA A 25 -29.44 0.03 -39.72
N GLY A 26 -30.63 -0.52 -39.92
CA GLY A 26 -31.30 -1.32 -38.92
C GLY A 26 -30.36 -2.48 -38.65
N PHE A 27 -29.77 -2.50 -37.46
CA PHE A 27 -28.99 -3.66 -37.04
C PHE A 27 -29.92 -4.86 -37.12
N THR A 28 -29.51 -5.87 -37.88
CA THR A 28 -30.19 -7.15 -37.85
C THR A 28 -30.11 -7.70 -36.42
N GLU A 29 -31.06 -8.55 -36.04
CA GLU A 29 -31.11 -9.14 -34.69
C GLU A 29 -29.77 -9.84 -34.33
N GLY A 30 -29.07 -10.39 -35.33
CA GLY A 30 -27.76 -11.00 -35.19
C GLY A 30 -26.65 -9.99 -34.84
N GLU A 31 -26.60 -8.84 -35.51
CA GLU A 31 -25.60 -7.80 -35.25
C GLU A 31 -25.82 -7.16 -33.87
N LEU A 32 -27.09 -6.97 -33.47
CA LEU A 32 -27.43 -6.47 -32.14
C LEU A 32 -27.00 -7.44 -31.04
N LYS A 33 -27.28 -8.74 -31.21
CA LYS A 33 -26.82 -9.79 -30.28
C LYS A 33 -25.30 -9.82 -30.16
N GLN A 34 -24.58 -9.62 -31.26
CA GLN A 34 -23.12 -9.55 -31.26
C GLN A 34 -22.60 -8.35 -30.47
N VAL A 35 -23.16 -7.15 -30.69
CA VAL A 35 -22.76 -5.95 -29.94
C VAL A 35 -23.01 -6.13 -28.45
N ILE A 36 -24.20 -6.61 -28.07
CA ILE A 36 -24.54 -6.90 -26.67
C ILE A 36 -23.56 -7.91 -26.06
N GLY A 37 -23.26 -9.00 -26.78
CA GLY A 37 -22.26 -9.99 -26.36
C GLY A 37 -20.90 -9.36 -26.07
N THR A 38 -20.38 -8.51 -26.97
CA THR A 38 -19.09 -7.85 -26.76
C THR A 38 -19.08 -6.88 -25.56
N LEU A 39 -20.21 -6.21 -25.29
CA LEU A 39 -20.33 -5.28 -24.15
C LEU A 39 -20.40 -6.05 -22.83
N VAL A 40 -21.14 -7.16 -22.79
CA VAL A 40 -21.20 -8.07 -21.64
C VAL A 40 -19.82 -8.65 -21.34
N ASP A 41 -19.08 -9.11 -22.35
CA ASP A 41 -17.72 -9.63 -22.19
C ASP A 41 -16.75 -8.57 -21.66
N ARG A 42 -16.82 -7.34 -22.18
CA ARG A 42 -15.99 -6.22 -21.71
C ARG A 42 -16.31 -5.88 -20.25
N LYS A 43 -17.57 -5.92 -19.86
CA LYS A 43 -17.99 -5.71 -18.47
C LYS A 43 -17.52 -6.83 -17.55
N ALA A 44 -17.68 -8.09 -17.96
CA ALA A 44 -17.19 -9.25 -17.22
C ALA A 44 -15.66 -9.20 -17.03
N ARG A 45 -14.90 -8.81 -18.06
CA ARG A 45 -13.45 -8.60 -17.97
C ARG A 45 -13.09 -7.47 -17.00
N ARG A 46 -13.79 -6.32 -17.04
CA ARG A 46 -13.57 -5.23 -16.08
C ARG A 46 -13.90 -5.64 -14.65
N ASP A 47 -15.01 -6.33 -14.44
CA ASP A 47 -15.46 -6.77 -13.12
C ASP A 47 -14.50 -7.83 -12.54
N ALA A 48 -13.97 -8.73 -13.39
CA ALA A 48 -12.91 -9.68 -13.01
C ALA A 48 -11.58 -8.99 -12.68
N GLN A 49 -11.17 -7.97 -13.46
CA GLN A 49 -9.98 -7.17 -13.18
C GLN A 49 -10.11 -6.38 -11.86
N GLN A 50 -11.29 -5.81 -11.62
CA GLN A 50 -11.61 -5.06 -10.40
C GLN A 50 -11.67 -5.99 -9.18
N SER A 51 -12.24 -7.19 -9.30
CA SER A 51 -12.25 -8.18 -8.21
C SER A 51 -10.85 -8.68 -7.84
N LYS A 52 -9.96 -8.86 -8.83
CA LYS A 52 -8.53 -9.17 -8.60
C LYS A 52 -7.82 -8.01 -7.88
N ARG A 53 -8.11 -6.77 -8.25
CA ARG A 53 -7.53 -5.57 -7.60
C ARG A 53 -8.03 -5.38 -6.16
N THR A 54 -9.30 -5.69 -5.87
CA THR A 54 -9.85 -5.58 -4.51
C THR A 54 -9.44 -6.74 -3.59
N LYS A 55 -9.17 -7.95 -4.12
CA LYS A 55 -8.59 -9.06 -3.33
C LYS A 55 -7.18 -8.74 -2.80
N ARG A 56 -6.34 -8.05 -3.58
CA ARG A 56 -5.02 -7.54 -3.10
C ARG A 56 -5.13 -6.41 -2.07
N ALA A 57 -6.27 -5.71 -2.01
CA ALA A 57 -6.46 -4.53 -1.17
C ALA A 57 -6.93 -4.82 0.28
N LYS A 58 -7.11 -6.09 0.68
CA LYS A 58 -7.79 -6.42 1.96
C LYS A 58 -7.05 -7.36 2.91
N LYS A 59 -5.73 -7.54 2.79
CA LYS A 59 -4.95 -7.92 3.99
C LYS A 59 -4.85 -6.64 4.83
N ARG A 60 -5.77 -6.48 5.79
CA ARG A 60 -5.71 -5.38 6.78
C ARG A 60 -4.28 -5.29 7.28
N ALA A 61 -3.71 -4.09 7.23
CA ALA A 61 -2.34 -3.91 7.69
C ALA A 61 -2.26 -4.34 9.16
N LYS A 62 -1.39 -5.30 9.46
CA LYS A 62 -1.25 -5.82 10.82
C LYS A 62 -0.69 -4.71 11.74
N PRO A 63 -1.16 -4.61 12.98
CA PRO A 63 -0.58 -3.70 13.96
C PRO A 63 0.88 -4.06 14.23
N CYS A 64 1.64 -3.13 14.81
CA CYS A 64 3.00 -3.39 15.29
C CYS A 64 2.98 -4.60 16.24
N SER A 65 3.75 -5.62 15.92
CA SER A 65 3.83 -6.85 16.71
C SER A 65 5.18 -7.53 16.54
N LEU A 66 5.50 -8.41 17.48
CA LEU A 66 6.61 -9.34 17.37
C LEU A 66 6.33 -10.38 16.27
N ARG A 67 7.40 -10.84 15.63
CA ARG A 67 7.45 -11.92 14.64
C ARG A 67 8.68 -12.77 14.92
N GLU A 68 8.65 -14.00 14.46
CA GLU A 68 9.74 -14.95 14.57
C GLU A 68 10.08 -15.51 13.19
N VAL A 69 11.33 -15.93 13.01
CA VAL A 69 11.82 -16.68 11.86
C VAL A 69 13.02 -17.52 12.29
N GLU A 70 13.07 -18.77 11.84
CA GLU A 70 14.23 -19.65 12.03
C GLU A 70 15.28 -19.32 10.96
N VAL A 71 16.52 -19.10 11.40
CA VAL A 71 17.66 -18.75 10.55
C VAL A 71 18.93 -19.41 11.08
N THR A 72 19.91 -19.63 10.22
CA THR A 72 21.25 -20.02 10.68
C THR A 72 22.03 -18.80 11.15
N VAL A 73 23.02 -18.99 12.01
CA VAL A 73 23.90 -17.90 12.47
C VAL A 73 24.60 -17.21 11.29
N SER A 74 25.00 -17.96 10.26
CA SER A 74 25.58 -17.38 9.04
C SER A 74 24.62 -16.44 8.29
N GLN A 75 23.31 -16.71 8.33
CA GLN A 75 22.30 -15.89 7.67
C GLN A 75 22.03 -14.55 8.37
N LEU A 76 22.48 -14.37 9.62
CA LEU A 76 22.39 -13.09 10.33
C LEU A 76 23.26 -12.00 9.69
N GLY A 77 24.26 -12.38 8.89
CA GLY A 77 25.15 -11.42 8.22
C GLY A 77 26.10 -10.69 9.17
N LEU A 78 26.38 -11.26 10.34
CA LEU A 78 27.30 -10.69 11.35
C LEU A 78 28.77 -11.10 11.13
N GLY A 79 29.07 -11.85 10.07
CA GLY A 79 30.43 -12.31 9.72
C GLY A 79 30.84 -13.65 10.35
N TYR A 80 29.94 -14.30 11.08
CA TYR A 80 30.15 -15.65 11.60
C TYR A 80 29.83 -16.71 10.55
N VAL A 81 30.59 -17.82 10.59
CA VAL A 81 30.35 -19.00 9.75
C VAL A 81 29.99 -20.17 10.67
N SER A 82 28.70 -20.39 10.83
CA SER A 82 28.12 -21.47 11.62
C SER A 82 26.78 -21.92 11.02
N ASP A 83 26.55 -23.23 11.05
CA ASP A 83 25.31 -23.89 10.61
C ASP A 83 24.29 -24.03 11.76
N GLU A 84 24.63 -23.54 12.95
CA GLU A 84 23.73 -23.53 14.11
C GLU A 84 22.46 -22.70 13.79
N THR A 85 21.30 -23.27 14.08
CA THR A 85 19.99 -22.68 13.77
C THR A 85 19.40 -22.05 15.01
N ILE A 86 18.91 -20.81 14.88
CA ILE A 86 18.36 -20.02 15.97
C ILE A 86 17.03 -19.38 15.57
N VAL A 87 16.20 -19.06 16.56
CA VAL A 87 14.95 -18.31 16.35
C VAL A 87 15.25 -16.81 16.48
N PHE A 88 15.11 -16.09 15.37
CA PHE A 88 15.26 -14.65 15.31
C PHE A 88 13.91 -13.95 15.42
N HIS A 89 13.76 -13.12 16.45
CA HIS A 89 12.58 -12.31 16.66
C HIS A 89 12.77 -10.89 16.12
N TYR A 90 11.77 -10.37 15.40
CA TYR A 90 11.82 -9.04 14.79
C TYR A 90 10.49 -8.30 14.85
N CYS A 91 10.57 -6.97 14.83
CA CYS A 91 9.39 -6.09 14.89
C CYS A 91 8.88 -5.74 13.50
N SER A 92 7.58 -5.93 13.28
CA SER A 92 6.92 -5.51 12.03
C SER A 92 5.48 -5.10 12.27
N GLY A 93 4.95 -4.28 11.35
CA GLY A 93 3.56 -3.83 11.38
C GLY A 93 3.45 -2.32 11.34
N LYS A 94 2.21 -1.82 11.49
CA LYS A 94 1.91 -0.38 11.46
C LYS A 94 1.53 0.15 12.83
N CYS A 95 1.94 1.38 13.09
CA CYS A 95 1.62 2.15 14.29
C CYS A 95 0.54 3.19 14.01
N THR A 96 -0.65 2.76 13.59
CA THR A 96 -1.76 3.68 13.27
C THR A 96 -2.42 4.27 14.50
N THR A 97 -2.42 3.54 15.62
CA THR A 97 -3.07 3.92 16.88
C THR A 97 -2.21 4.84 17.75
N SER A 98 -0.88 4.79 17.60
CA SER A 98 0.07 5.56 18.42
C SER A 98 0.45 6.92 17.82
N ARG A 99 -0.34 7.44 16.86
CA ARG A 99 -0.05 8.72 16.19
C ARG A 99 -0.24 9.89 17.14
N LYS A 100 0.72 10.81 17.13
CA LYS A 100 0.66 12.08 17.88
C LYS A 100 0.18 13.22 16.98
N ASN A 101 -0.10 14.38 17.57
CA ASN A 101 -0.45 15.59 16.81
C ASN A 101 0.61 15.95 15.76
N TYR A 102 1.89 15.77 16.10
CA TYR A 102 3.01 15.93 15.16
C TYR A 102 2.82 15.09 13.88
N ASP A 103 2.49 13.80 14.04
CA ASP A 103 2.30 12.86 12.93
C ASP A 103 1.14 13.27 12.02
N LEU A 104 0.04 13.71 12.63
CA LEU A 104 -1.16 14.17 11.90
C LEU A 104 -0.87 15.46 11.13
N THR A 105 -0.22 16.43 11.78
CA THR A 105 0.17 17.70 11.16
C THR A 105 1.15 17.45 10.02
N LEU A 106 2.20 16.66 10.23
CA LEU A 106 3.17 16.36 9.18
C LEU A 106 2.53 15.60 8.00
N ALA A 107 1.62 14.65 8.28
CA ALA A 107 0.85 13.98 7.24
C ALA A 107 0.03 14.96 6.40
N PHE A 108 -0.61 15.94 7.06
CA PHE A 108 -1.36 17.00 6.39
C PHE A 108 -0.44 17.88 5.54
N MET A 109 0.66 18.40 6.09
CA MET A 109 1.63 19.27 5.39
C MET A 109 2.20 18.60 4.13
N LYS A 110 2.49 17.29 4.19
CA LYS A 110 2.93 16.51 3.03
C LYS A 110 1.85 16.45 1.94
N ARG A 111 0.59 16.27 2.33
CA ARG A 111 -0.56 16.17 1.42
C ARG A 111 -0.95 17.52 0.81
N SER A 112 -0.94 18.59 1.60
CA SER A 112 -1.30 19.95 1.18
C SER A 112 -0.23 20.65 0.32
N ARG A 113 0.89 19.97 0.02
CA ARG A 113 2.01 20.49 -0.80
C ARG A 113 2.68 21.72 -0.21
N LEU A 114 2.57 21.92 1.11
CA LEU A 114 3.30 22.96 1.83
C LEU A 114 4.79 22.60 2.00
N LEU A 115 5.13 21.31 1.90
CA LEU A 115 6.51 20.82 1.85
C LEU A 115 6.97 20.62 0.41
N THR A 116 8.24 20.93 0.14
CA THR A 116 8.94 20.61 -1.09
C THR A 116 9.00 19.10 -1.31
N LYS A 117 9.27 18.66 -2.55
CA LYS A 117 9.39 17.23 -2.88
C LYS A 117 10.48 16.55 -2.03
N TYR A 118 11.62 17.21 -1.87
CA TYR A 118 12.75 16.72 -1.07
C TYR A 118 12.38 16.46 0.39
N GLU A 119 11.66 17.39 1.02
CA GLU A 119 11.22 17.26 2.42
C GLU A 119 10.21 16.12 2.60
N LYS A 120 9.33 15.91 1.61
CA LYS A 120 8.37 14.80 1.66
C LYS A 120 9.05 13.44 1.65
N ASP A 121 10.13 13.26 0.90
CA ASP A 121 10.77 11.95 0.78
C ASP A 121 11.56 11.58 2.04
N LYS A 122 12.12 12.56 2.74
CA LYS A 122 12.86 12.35 4.00
C LYS A 122 11.96 12.13 5.21
N ALA A 123 10.85 12.85 5.32
CA ALA A 123 10.08 12.87 6.57
C ALA A 123 9.03 11.75 6.63
N ARG A 124 9.23 10.77 7.52
CA ARG A 124 8.17 9.81 7.88
C ARG A 124 7.20 10.46 8.88
N HIS A 125 5.91 10.36 8.59
CA HIS A 125 4.85 10.95 9.42
C HIS A 125 4.17 9.92 10.34
N SER A 126 4.59 8.65 10.31
CA SER A 126 4.02 7.61 11.15
C SER A 126 5.12 7.03 12.02
N PRO A 127 4.84 6.75 13.31
CA PRO A 127 5.80 6.09 14.19
C PRO A 127 6.28 4.77 13.58
N CYS A 128 7.53 4.42 13.86
CA CYS A 128 8.14 3.18 13.40
C CYS A 128 7.91 2.07 14.43
N CYS A 129 7.66 0.85 13.94
CA CYS A 129 7.62 -0.33 14.80
C CYS A 129 9.07 -0.78 15.06
N ARG A 130 9.57 -0.59 16.28
CA ARG A 130 10.95 -0.91 16.67
C ARG A 130 10.99 -1.78 17.92
N PRO A 131 12.08 -2.54 18.13
CA PRO A 131 12.30 -3.24 19.39
C PRO A 131 12.34 -2.25 20.56
N THR A 132 11.72 -2.61 21.66
CA THR A 132 11.79 -1.89 22.95
C THR A 132 12.54 -2.69 24.02
N ALA A 133 12.75 -3.98 23.77
CA ALA A 133 13.54 -4.89 24.60
C ALA A 133 14.12 -5.99 23.70
N TYR A 134 15.21 -6.60 24.14
CA TYR A 134 15.91 -7.68 23.46
C TYR A 134 15.85 -8.96 24.29
N GLU A 135 15.98 -10.09 23.61
CA GLU A 135 16.15 -11.38 24.27
C GLU A 135 17.55 -11.50 24.90
N GLU A 136 17.72 -12.55 25.71
CA GLU A 136 19.01 -12.87 26.30
C GLU A 136 20.07 -13.20 25.24
N ASP A 137 21.33 -13.01 25.61
CA ASP A 137 22.47 -13.31 24.75
C ASP A 137 22.53 -14.80 24.45
N ILE A 138 22.91 -15.13 23.22
CA ILE A 138 23.12 -16.53 22.81
C ILE A 138 24.61 -16.80 22.63
N SER A 139 25.05 -17.98 23.03
CA SER A 139 26.37 -18.51 22.72
C SER A 139 26.24 -19.67 21.76
N PHE A 140 27.00 -19.62 20.68
CA PHE A 140 26.98 -20.63 19.61
C PHE A 140 28.41 -21.04 19.27
N LEU A 141 28.56 -22.21 18.65
CA LEU A 141 29.86 -22.72 18.19
C LEU A 141 30.01 -22.48 16.69
N ASP A 142 31.13 -21.89 16.27
CA ASP A 142 31.42 -21.74 14.84
C ASP A 142 31.99 -23.03 14.21
N ASN A 143 32.07 -23.06 12.88
CA ASN A 143 32.61 -24.21 12.15
C ASN A 143 34.12 -24.42 12.38
N PHE A 144 34.79 -23.53 13.11
CA PHE A 144 36.18 -23.64 13.55
C PHE A 144 36.31 -24.05 15.03
N ASN A 145 35.21 -24.51 15.64
CA ASN A 145 35.12 -24.90 17.05
C ASN A 145 35.47 -23.78 18.04
N LYS A 146 35.17 -22.53 17.68
CA LYS A 146 35.30 -21.38 18.57
C LYS A 146 33.93 -20.90 19.01
N TYR A 147 33.80 -20.69 20.32
CA TYR A 147 32.59 -20.11 20.90
C TYR A 147 32.54 -18.61 20.67
N HIS A 148 31.36 -18.13 20.30
CA HIS A 148 31.05 -16.70 20.21
C HIS A 148 29.74 -16.42 20.92
N THR A 149 29.56 -15.18 21.36
CA THR A 149 28.32 -14.74 22.01
C THR A 149 27.79 -13.51 21.27
N ILE A 150 26.50 -13.52 20.95
CA ILE A 150 25.82 -12.41 20.27
C ILE A 150 24.82 -11.80 21.23
N GLN A 151 24.94 -10.49 21.42
CA GLN A 151 24.07 -9.70 22.29
C GLN A 151 23.10 -8.85 21.46
N GLU A 152 21.94 -8.53 22.03
CA GLU A 152 20.94 -7.58 21.51
C GLU A 152 20.53 -7.77 20.02
N PHE A 153 20.65 -8.99 19.48
CA PHE A 153 20.31 -9.24 18.08
C PHE A 153 18.81 -9.52 17.90
N SER A 154 18.18 -10.25 18.83
CA SER A 154 16.80 -10.73 18.74
C SER A 154 15.86 -9.89 19.61
N ALA A 155 14.72 -9.46 19.06
CA ALA A 155 13.77 -8.61 19.78
C ALA A 155 12.89 -9.41 20.76
N LYS A 156 12.69 -8.91 21.98
CA LYS A 156 11.77 -9.49 22.97
C LYS A 156 10.40 -8.82 22.98
N ALA A 157 10.38 -7.51 22.74
CA ALA A 157 9.17 -6.72 22.70
C ALA A 157 9.24 -5.64 21.61
N CYS A 158 8.07 -5.29 21.06
CA CYS A 158 7.94 -4.28 20.02
C CYS A 158 7.07 -3.13 20.48
N GLY A 159 7.47 -1.91 20.10
CA GLY A 159 6.74 -0.69 20.39
C GLY A 159 6.72 0.28 19.21
N CYS A 160 5.83 1.26 19.31
CA CYS A 160 5.71 2.35 18.36
C CYS A 160 6.48 3.56 18.88
N VAL A 161 7.57 3.92 18.18
CA VAL A 161 8.48 5.02 18.52
C VAL A 161 8.60 6.03 17.39
#